data_AF-A0A4Z1IQI0-F1
#
_entry.id   AF-A0A4Z1IQI0-F1
#
_cell.length_a   1.000
_cell.length_b   1.000
_cell.length_c   1.000
_cell.angle_alpha   90.00
_cell.angle_beta   90.00
_cell.angle_gamma   90.00
#
_symmetry.space_group_name_H-M   'P 1'
#
loop_
_entity.id
_entity.type
_entity.pdbx_description
1 polymer ?
#
loop_
_entity_poly.entity_id
_entity_poly.type
_entity_poly.pdbx_seq_one_letter_code
_entity_poly.pdbx_strand_id
1 'polypeptide(L)'
;MCTRFATEIVHKRTSPSDTVSVTVEIIPDSNETQERKELLSSWRPLAFGPTLDKETMNSIFKQAESVIIEDHADVRPGRRPKYSRLSSSVLRITKRGPDEKNFAILYIPGLVRDVIDLERQEVLHMLDEIEDKESRIVGVINKCDTKQMQSHDWVFELIKNDDQSPRYLKEGWYGLRNRAPIEANNSDAERDAIEDAFFSGDEWNRLNKKRLGRHHLRSNLIKIRNRHVKQSIPILLSEIKAKLALCNNDISKLGPPCDTNFQQFTLINGIATKYSRMAENSLNGNYRGLN
;
A
#
# COMPACT_ATOMS: atom_id res chain seq x y z
N MET A 1 1.72 22.89 -1.71
CA MET A 1 1.76 22.40 -0.32
C MET A 1 3.02 21.55 -0.17
N CYS A 2 3.84 21.82 0.85
CA CYS A 2 5.07 21.10 1.10
C CYS A 2 4.83 20.15 2.27
N THR A 3 4.72 18.84 2.05
CA THR A 3 4.62 17.87 3.16
C THR A 3 5.84 18.00 4.07
N ARG A 4 5.63 17.88 5.39
CA ARG A 4 6.67 18.07 6.43
C ARG A 4 6.84 16.85 7.35
N PHE A 5 6.22 15.75 6.97
CA PHE A 5 6.20 14.48 7.69
C PHE A 5 6.20 13.35 6.66
N ALA A 6 6.81 12.21 6.96
CA ALA A 6 6.84 11.09 6.02
C ALA A 6 5.42 10.58 5.72
N THR A 7 5.24 10.02 4.52
CA THR A 7 3.98 9.42 4.11
C THR A 7 4.22 8.01 3.64
N GLU A 8 3.42 7.09 4.15
CA GLU A 8 3.38 5.72 3.69
C GLU A 8 2.02 5.47 3.03
N ILE A 9 2.05 4.99 1.79
CA ILE A 9 0.85 4.57 1.07
C ILE A 9 0.93 3.06 0.92
N VAL A 10 0.09 2.34 1.66
CA VAL A 10 0.02 0.88 1.65
C VAL A 10 -1.19 0.45 0.86
N HIS A 11 -0.99 -0.52 -0.02
CA HIS A 11 -2.06 -1.31 -0.59
C HIS A 11 -1.97 -2.71 0.01
N LYS A 12 -3.12 -3.27 0.41
CA LYS A 12 -3.19 -4.61 1.00
C LYS A 12 -4.34 -5.39 0.42
N ARG A 13 -4.02 -6.57 -0.11
CA ARG A 13 -5.01 -7.53 -0.57
C ARG A 13 -5.73 -8.16 0.62
N THR A 14 -7.05 -8.28 0.51
CA THR A 14 -7.91 -8.91 1.53
C THR A 14 -8.67 -10.10 0.95
N SER A 15 -9.46 -10.79 1.77
CA SER A 15 -10.26 -11.92 1.31
C SER A 15 -11.23 -11.46 0.22
N PRO A 16 -11.59 -12.33 -0.76
CA PRO A 16 -12.63 -12.03 -1.76
C PRO A 16 -13.98 -11.61 -1.18
N SER A 17 -14.25 -11.94 0.10
CA SER A 17 -15.46 -11.56 0.83
C SER A 17 -15.42 -10.14 1.40
N ASP A 18 -14.25 -9.51 1.46
CA ASP A 18 -14.07 -8.25 2.17
C ASP A 18 -14.37 -7.06 1.24
N THR A 19 -14.95 -6.00 1.81
CA THR A 19 -15.21 -4.77 1.08
C THR A 19 -13.95 -3.91 0.96
N VAL A 20 -13.89 -3.09 -0.10
CA VAL A 20 -12.82 -2.11 -0.25
C VAL A 20 -12.92 -1.08 0.87
N SER A 21 -11.82 -0.85 1.58
CA SER A 21 -11.75 0.14 2.65
C SER A 21 -10.47 0.97 2.56
N VAL A 22 -10.56 2.22 3.00
CA VAL A 22 -9.41 3.12 3.12
C VAL A 22 -9.30 3.51 4.58
N THR A 23 -8.13 3.28 5.16
CA THR A 23 -7.80 3.73 6.51
C THR A 23 -6.70 4.77 6.42
N VAL A 24 -6.87 5.86 7.16
CA VAL A 24 -5.87 6.92 7.27
C VAL A 24 -5.59 7.13 8.75
N GLU A 25 -4.31 7.08 9.12
CA GLU A 25 -3.86 7.18 10.49
C GLU A 25 -2.51 7.89 10.57
N ILE A 26 -2.18 8.41 11.76
CA ILE A 26 -0.86 8.97 12.04
C ILE A 26 -0.13 8.01 12.98
N ILE A 27 1.11 7.70 12.60
CA ILE A 27 2.04 6.92 13.41
C ILE A 27 2.96 7.93 14.08
N PRO A 28 2.89 8.08 15.41
CA PRO A 28 3.70 9.05 16.12
C PRO A 28 5.16 8.63 16.14
N ASP A 29 6.05 9.61 16.24
CA ASP A 29 7.49 9.39 16.49
C ASP A 29 7.68 8.67 17.83
N SER A 30 8.56 7.67 17.85
CA SER A 30 8.96 6.92 19.04
C SER A 30 9.43 7.79 20.21
N ASN A 31 9.92 9.01 19.96
CA ASN A 31 10.39 9.95 20.98
C ASN A 31 9.31 10.94 21.50
N GLU A 32 8.09 10.90 20.97
CA GLU A 32 6.99 11.78 21.43
C GLU A 32 6.51 11.40 22.84
N THR A 33 5.93 12.38 23.56
CA THR A 33 5.32 12.13 24.88
C THR A 33 4.14 11.16 24.77
N GLN A 34 3.84 10.44 25.86
CA GLN A 34 2.75 9.47 25.86
C GLN A 34 1.39 10.10 25.49
N GLU A 35 1.09 11.28 26.05
CA GLU A 35 -0.12 12.04 25.73
C GLU A 35 -0.20 12.39 24.24
N ARG A 36 0.94 12.80 23.65
CA ARG A 36 1.03 13.14 22.23
C ARG A 36 0.86 11.91 21.33
N LYS A 37 1.46 10.78 21.72
CA LYS A 37 1.29 9.50 21.02
C LYS A 37 -0.17 9.07 20.98
N GLU A 38 -0.89 9.20 22.09
CA GLU A 38 -2.32 8.89 22.18
C GLU A 38 -3.16 9.83 21.31
N LEU A 39 -2.87 11.13 21.34
CA LEU A 39 -3.54 12.13 20.51
C LEU A 39 -3.33 11.85 19.00
N LEU A 40 -2.09 11.59 18.58
CA LEU A 40 -1.76 11.31 17.19
C LEU A 40 -2.35 9.98 16.72
N SER A 41 -2.26 8.93 17.53
CA SER A 41 -2.76 7.59 17.18
C SER A 41 -4.29 7.52 17.13
N SER A 42 -4.98 8.34 17.92
CA SER A 42 -6.45 8.44 17.92
C SER A 42 -7.00 9.34 16.82
N TRP A 43 -6.17 10.19 16.20
CA TRP A 43 -6.61 11.08 15.14
C TRP A 43 -7.10 10.32 13.90
N ARG A 44 -8.21 10.78 13.32
CA ARG A 44 -8.72 10.34 12.02
C ARG A 44 -9.14 11.56 11.21
N PRO A 45 -9.00 11.54 9.87
CA PRO A 45 -9.51 12.62 9.04
C PRO A 45 -11.04 12.67 9.10
N LEU A 46 -11.60 13.83 8.80
CA LEU A 46 -13.04 14.00 8.56
C LEU A 46 -13.50 13.02 7.47
N ALA A 47 -14.73 12.51 7.62
CA ALA A 47 -15.31 11.55 6.69
C ALA A 47 -15.18 12.05 5.25
N PHE A 48 -14.61 11.20 4.39
CA PHE A 48 -14.42 11.47 2.98
C PHE A 48 -15.17 10.43 2.15
N GLY A 49 -15.43 10.77 0.88
CA GLY A 49 -16.14 9.89 -0.05
C GLY A 49 -15.39 8.58 -0.32
N PRO A 50 -15.99 7.66 -1.12
CA PRO A 50 -15.38 6.36 -1.42
C PRO A 50 -14.09 6.45 -2.25
N THR A 51 -13.78 7.63 -2.79
CA THR A 51 -12.65 7.87 -3.70
C THR A 51 -11.62 8.82 -3.11
N LEU A 52 -10.35 8.41 -3.16
CA LEU A 52 -9.20 9.26 -2.85
C LEU A 52 -8.82 10.12 -4.07
N ASP A 53 -9.65 11.11 -4.40
CA ASP A 53 -9.32 12.07 -5.44
C ASP A 53 -8.32 13.13 -4.95
N LYS A 54 -7.88 14.00 -5.86
CA LYS A 54 -6.87 15.02 -5.57
C LYS A 54 -7.32 15.99 -4.47
N GLU A 55 -8.60 16.35 -4.44
CA GLU A 55 -9.15 17.30 -3.46
C GLU A 55 -9.24 16.66 -2.07
N THR A 56 -9.74 15.43 -2.00
CA THR A 56 -9.80 14.62 -0.78
C THR A 56 -8.40 14.41 -0.21
N MET A 57 -7.44 13.99 -1.05
CA MET A 57 -6.05 13.84 -0.63
C MET A 57 -5.50 15.15 -0.07
N ASN A 58 -5.68 16.27 -0.77
CA ASN A 58 -5.24 17.58 -0.28
C ASN A 58 -5.89 17.95 1.06
N SER A 59 -7.16 17.62 1.27
CA SER A 59 -7.85 17.84 2.53
C SER A 59 -7.26 17.00 3.67
N ILE A 60 -7.05 15.70 3.43
CA ILE A 60 -6.41 14.79 4.40
C ILE A 60 -5.04 15.30 4.79
N PHE A 61 -4.20 15.68 3.81
CA PHE A 61 -2.88 16.23 4.10
C PHE A 61 -2.95 17.53 4.91
N LYS A 62 -3.93 18.41 4.68
CA LYS A 62 -4.09 19.66 5.46
C LYS A 62 -4.47 19.37 6.91
N GLN A 63 -5.41 18.46 7.11
CA GLN A 63 -5.84 18.08 8.45
C GLN A 63 -4.71 17.39 9.23
N ALA A 64 -3.98 16.47 8.58
CA ALA A 64 -2.81 15.83 9.17
C ALA A 64 -1.71 16.85 9.48
N GLU A 65 -1.45 17.81 8.58
CA GLU A 65 -0.46 18.86 8.79
C GLU A 65 -0.77 19.72 10.02
N SER A 66 -2.03 20.12 10.21
CA SER A 66 -2.48 20.87 11.38
C SER A 66 -2.16 20.10 12.68
N VAL A 67 -2.54 18.82 12.76
CA VAL A 67 -2.36 18.03 14.00
C VAL A 67 -0.90 17.62 14.25
N ILE A 68 -0.13 17.34 13.20
CA ILE A 68 1.28 16.95 13.33
C ILE A 68 2.14 18.16 13.71
N ILE A 69 1.82 19.37 13.23
CA ILE A 69 2.70 20.55 13.34
C ILE A 69 2.28 21.53 14.43
N GLU A 70 0.99 21.73 14.69
CA GLU A 70 0.52 22.85 15.52
C GLU A 70 1.08 22.86 16.95
N ASP A 71 1.44 21.72 17.52
CA ASP A 71 1.90 21.64 18.93
C ASP A 71 3.44 21.73 19.10
N HIS A 72 4.20 21.83 18.00
CA HIS A 72 5.66 22.02 18.03
C HIS A 72 6.08 23.51 18.05
N ALA A 73 5.13 24.42 18.27
CA ALA A 73 5.42 25.84 18.40
C ALA A 73 6.16 26.12 19.72
N ASP A 74 7.40 26.61 19.65
CA ASP A 74 8.09 27.20 20.81
C ASP A 74 7.39 28.53 21.17
N VAL A 75 6.32 28.46 21.96
CA VAL A 75 5.55 29.63 22.44
C VAL A 75 6.25 30.23 23.66
N ARG A 76 7.47 30.74 23.48
CA ARG A 76 8.10 31.59 24.50
C ARG A 76 7.59 33.03 24.35
N PRO A 77 7.15 33.69 25.43
CA PRO A 77 6.69 35.07 25.37
C PRO A 77 7.80 35.97 24.82
N GLY A 78 7.48 36.77 23.80
CA GLY A 78 8.42 37.68 23.12
C GLY A 78 9.14 37.12 21.88
N ARG A 79 8.96 35.85 21.51
CA ARG A 79 9.44 35.30 20.23
C ARG A 79 8.27 34.95 19.31
N ARG A 80 8.42 35.23 18.01
CA ARG A 80 7.48 34.71 17.00
C ARG A 80 7.52 33.17 17.04
N PRO A 81 6.36 32.48 17.05
CA PRO A 81 6.34 31.02 17.03
C PRO A 81 7.10 30.52 15.78
N LYS A 82 8.16 29.73 16.01
CA LYS A 82 8.95 29.10 14.95
C LYS A 82 8.38 27.72 14.62
N TYR A 83 7.55 27.63 13.58
CA TYR A 83 7.02 26.37 13.05
C TYR A 83 7.99 25.69 12.07
N SER A 84 9.26 25.51 12.46
CA SER A 84 10.31 25.09 11.50
C SER A 84 10.63 23.60 11.49
N ARG A 85 10.07 22.77 12.37
CA ARG A 85 10.49 21.37 12.45
C ARG A 85 9.67 20.48 11.51
N LEU A 86 10.38 19.67 10.71
CA LEU A 86 9.81 18.46 10.12
C LEU A 86 9.51 17.50 11.28
N SER A 87 8.41 16.77 11.19
CA SER A 87 8.07 15.72 12.16
C SER A 87 8.54 14.38 11.63
N SER A 88 9.08 13.53 12.50
CA SER A 88 9.37 12.12 12.18
C SER A 88 8.11 11.26 12.18
N SER A 89 6.96 11.81 12.62
CA SER A 89 5.68 11.11 12.55
C SER A 89 5.32 10.80 11.09
N VAL A 90 4.52 9.75 10.88
CA VAL A 90 4.21 9.25 9.55
C VAL A 90 2.71 9.26 9.33
N LEU A 91 2.28 9.84 8.21
CA LEU A 91 0.91 9.68 7.74
C LEU A 91 0.82 8.36 6.95
N ARG A 92 0.08 7.39 7.47
CA ARG A 92 -0.17 6.11 6.79
C ARG A 92 -1.54 6.12 6.15
N ILE A 93 -1.58 5.85 4.85
CA ILE A 93 -2.80 5.67 4.07
C ILE A 93 -2.83 4.22 3.59
N THR A 94 -3.74 3.42 4.13
CA THR A 94 -3.88 2.01 3.77
C THR A 94 -5.15 1.80 2.97
N LYS A 95 -5.01 1.40 1.70
CA LYS A 95 -6.11 0.91 0.87
C LYS A 95 -6.16 -0.62 0.94
N ARG A 96 -7.30 -1.16 1.37
CA ARG A 96 -7.56 -2.59 1.47
C ARG A 96 -8.66 -3.01 0.52
N GLY A 97 -8.54 -4.20 -0.06
CA GLY A 97 -9.58 -4.75 -0.90
C GLY A 97 -9.16 -6.07 -1.57
N PRO A 98 -10.13 -6.83 -2.09
CA PRO A 98 -9.87 -8.13 -2.73
C PRO A 98 -9.05 -7.99 -4.03
N ASP A 99 -9.20 -6.84 -4.70
CA ASP A 99 -8.48 -6.47 -5.92
C ASP A 99 -7.23 -5.61 -5.66
N GLU A 100 -6.99 -5.25 -4.39
CA GLU A 100 -5.77 -4.54 -4.02
C GLU A 100 -4.55 -5.46 -4.08
N LYS A 101 -3.38 -4.84 -4.14
CA LYS A 101 -2.09 -5.54 -4.21
C LYS A 101 -1.31 -5.27 -2.94
N ASN A 102 -0.49 -6.22 -2.50
CA ASN A 102 0.41 -6.01 -1.38
C ASN A 102 1.65 -5.22 -1.84
N PHE A 103 1.62 -3.90 -1.78
CA PHE A 103 2.78 -3.04 -2.01
C PHE A 103 2.70 -1.78 -1.15
N ALA A 104 3.86 -1.15 -0.91
CA ALA A 104 3.92 0.12 -0.22
C ALA A 104 4.79 1.12 -0.99
N ILE A 105 4.36 2.38 -0.98
CA ILE A 105 5.15 3.52 -1.45
C ILE A 105 5.53 4.32 -0.22
N LEU A 106 6.84 4.48 -0.01
CA LEU A 106 7.37 5.31 1.05
C LEU A 106 7.83 6.63 0.47
N TYR A 107 7.24 7.70 0.98
CA TYR A 107 7.53 9.06 0.58
C TYR A 107 8.11 9.81 1.76
N ILE A 108 9.33 10.30 1.59
CA ILE A 108 10.03 11.04 2.66
C ILE A 108 10.23 12.48 2.20
N PRO A 109 9.48 13.45 2.74
CA PRO A 109 9.63 14.83 2.33
C PRO A 109 10.78 15.54 3.02
N GLY A 110 11.40 16.47 2.31
CA GLY A 110 12.01 17.65 2.92
C GLY A 110 13.25 17.40 3.78
N LEU A 111 13.77 16.17 3.81
CA LEU A 111 15.01 15.74 4.47
C LEU A 111 16.29 16.50 4.06
N VAL A 112 16.16 17.49 3.17
CA VAL A 112 17.29 18.20 2.58
C VAL A 112 17.43 19.65 3.07
N ARG A 113 16.48 20.12 3.89
CA ARG A 113 16.52 21.47 4.49
C ARG A 113 16.98 21.52 5.93
N ASP A 114 16.84 20.42 6.66
CA ASP A 114 17.33 20.26 8.04
C ASP A 114 18.01 18.91 8.14
N VAL A 115 19.12 18.88 8.90
CA VAL A 115 20.05 17.77 9.17
C VAL A 115 19.37 16.65 9.96
N ILE A 116 18.15 16.28 9.58
CA ILE A 116 17.43 15.21 10.24
C ILE A 116 18.11 13.93 9.79
N ASP A 117 18.91 13.42 10.72
CA ASP A 117 19.47 12.10 10.73
C ASP A 117 18.47 11.12 10.11
N LEU A 118 18.90 10.47 9.02
CA LEU A 118 18.10 9.49 8.30
C LEU A 118 17.54 8.47 9.30
N GLU A 119 18.33 8.10 10.30
CA GLU A 119 17.98 7.13 11.33
C GLU A 119 16.84 7.58 12.27
N ARG A 120 16.46 8.86 12.25
CA ARG A 120 15.30 9.35 13.04
C ARG A 120 13.97 9.23 12.33
N GLN A 121 13.97 8.89 11.04
CA GLN A 121 12.73 8.82 10.27
C GLN A 121 11.99 7.54 10.63
N GLU A 122 10.87 7.67 11.33
CA GLU A 122 10.06 6.53 11.78
C GLU A 122 9.63 5.63 10.62
N VAL A 123 9.39 6.21 9.43
CA VAL A 123 9.08 5.47 8.20
C VAL A 123 10.15 4.45 7.80
N LEU A 124 11.38 4.67 8.22
CA LEU A 124 12.48 3.76 7.97
C LEU A 124 12.59 2.65 9.02
N HIS A 125 12.12 2.86 10.26
CA HIS A 125 11.97 1.77 11.22
C HIS A 125 10.82 0.85 10.83
N MET A 126 9.73 1.42 10.31
CA MET A 126 8.60 0.63 9.79
C MET A 126 8.99 -0.29 8.64
N LEU A 127 10.05 0.01 7.90
CA LEU A 127 10.59 -0.89 6.88
C LEU A 127 10.95 -2.26 7.47
N ASP A 128 11.51 -2.28 8.67
CA ASP A 128 12.04 -3.49 9.29
C ASP A 128 10.93 -4.46 9.73
N GLU A 129 9.70 -3.95 9.88
CA GLU A 129 8.51 -4.74 10.20
C GLU A 129 7.85 -5.37 8.97
N ILE A 130 8.22 -4.94 7.75
CA ILE A 130 7.59 -5.40 6.52
C ILE A 130 8.34 -6.63 5.98
N GLU A 131 7.69 -7.79 6.00
CA GLU A 131 8.21 -9.01 5.36
C GLU A 131 8.43 -8.79 3.85
N ASP A 132 9.45 -9.38 3.23
CA ASP A 132 9.75 -9.18 1.80
C ASP A 132 9.85 -7.70 1.36
N LYS A 133 10.22 -6.78 2.28
CA LYS A 133 10.26 -5.32 2.03
C LYS A 133 10.97 -4.96 0.73
N GLU A 134 12.06 -5.66 0.43
CA GLU A 134 12.86 -5.42 -0.77
C GLU A 134 12.03 -5.52 -2.05
N SER A 135 11.11 -6.48 -2.13
CA SER A 135 10.29 -6.74 -3.33
C SER A 135 8.95 -6.00 -3.32
N ARG A 136 8.53 -5.44 -2.18
CA ARG A 136 7.20 -4.83 -1.99
C ARG A 136 7.22 -3.31 -1.89
N ILE A 137 8.41 -2.73 -1.75
CA ILE A 137 8.58 -1.31 -1.42
C ILE A 137 9.35 -0.59 -2.51
N VAL A 138 8.84 0.60 -2.87
CA VAL A 138 9.56 1.57 -3.69
C VAL A 138 9.85 2.79 -2.83
N GLY A 139 11.14 3.11 -2.69
CA GLY A 139 11.57 4.29 -1.96
C GLY A 139 11.54 5.55 -2.85
N VAL A 140 10.94 6.63 -2.36
CA VAL A 140 10.86 7.89 -3.10
C VAL A 140 11.38 9.05 -2.24
N ILE A 141 12.44 9.69 -2.72
CA ILE A 141 13.06 10.87 -2.12
C ILE A 141 12.66 12.08 -2.96
N ASN A 142 11.96 13.03 -2.36
CA ASN A 142 11.49 14.23 -3.06
C ASN A 142 12.22 15.49 -2.61
N LYS A 143 12.18 16.52 -3.44
CA LYS A 143 12.86 17.81 -3.27
C LYS A 143 14.39 17.68 -3.24
N CYS A 144 14.92 16.85 -4.15
CA CYS A 144 16.36 16.68 -4.33
C CYS A 144 17.08 18.02 -4.62
N ASP A 145 16.38 19.02 -5.16
CA ASP A 145 16.84 20.38 -5.41
C ASP A 145 17.16 21.19 -4.14
N THR A 146 16.61 20.80 -2.99
CA THR A 146 16.88 21.48 -1.72
C THR A 146 18.14 20.95 -1.02
N LYS A 147 18.82 19.99 -1.66
CA LYS A 147 20.28 19.78 -1.69
C LYS A 147 21.23 20.70 -0.90
N GLN A 148 21.60 20.51 0.37
CA GLN A 148 22.88 21.11 0.85
C GLN A 148 24.06 20.19 0.53
N MET A 149 25.07 20.73 -0.16
CA MET A 149 26.33 20.03 -0.45
C MET A 149 26.98 19.52 0.85
N GLN A 150 27.58 18.32 0.81
CA GLN A 150 28.28 17.61 1.90
C GLN A 150 27.42 17.06 3.07
N SER A 151 26.25 17.65 3.40
CA SER A 151 25.44 17.19 4.56
C SER A 151 24.45 16.05 4.26
N HIS A 152 24.27 15.67 2.99
CA HIS A 152 23.19 14.75 2.58
C HIS A 152 23.71 13.60 1.70
N ASP A 153 24.89 13.06 1.99
CA ASP A 153 25.49 11.99 1.18
C ASP A 153 24.67 10.69 1.22
N TRP A 154 23.94 10.46 2.31
CA TRP A 154 22.97 9.38 2.43
C TRP A 154 21.90 9.39 1.31
N VAL A 155 21.52 10.56 0.75
CA VAL A 155 20.55 10.63 -0.36
C VAL A 155 21.11 9.90 -1.59
N PHE A 156 22.39 10.10 -1.87
CA PHE A 156 23.05 9.46 -2.98
C PHE A 156 23.27 7.98 -2.70
N GLU A 157 23.57 7.60 -1.46
CA GLU A 157 23.71 6.20 -1.05
C GLU A 157 22.40 5.42 -1.20
N LEU A 158 21.28 5.99 -0.77
CA LEU A 158 19.96 5.39 -0.96
C LEU A 158 19.64 5.22 -2.45
N ILE A 159 19.81 6.28 -3.26
CA ILE A 159 19.52 6.21 -4.71
C ILE A 159 20.47 5.25 -5.45
N LYS A 160 21.73 5.16 -5.01
CA LYS A 160 22.70 4.18 -5.53
C LYS A 160 22.18 2.75 -5.28
N ASN A 161 21.53 2.53 -4.13
CA ASN A 161 20.85 1.30 -3.77
C ASN A 161 21.77 0.08 -3.89
N ASP A 162 22.91 0.15 -3.20
CA ASP A 162 23.91 -0.92 -3.15
C ASP A 162 23.34 -2.17 -2.46
N ASP A 163 23.69 -3.36 -2.94
CA ASP A 163 23.14 -4.64 -2.42
C ASP A 163 23.60 -4.91 -0.98
N GLN A 164 24.72 -4.30 -0.56
CA GLN A 164 25.24 -4.38 0.82
C GLN A 164 24.63 -3.32 1.75
N SER A 165 23.78 -2.43 1.23
CA SER A 165 23.14 -1.40 2.04
C SER A 165 22.09 -2.01 2.97
N PRO A 166 22.03 -1.63 4.27
CA PRO A 166 20.97 -2.08 5.16
C PRO A 166 19.57 -1.62 4.71
N ARG A 167 19.51 -0.62 3.81
CA ARG A 167 18.28 -0.03 3.25
C ARG A 167 18.05 -0.45 1.80
N TYR A 168 18.65 -1.55 1.35
CA TYR A 168 18.47 -2.06 -0.01
C TYR A 168 16.99 -2.35 -0.32
N LEU A 169 16.53 -1.92 -1.49
CA LEU A 169 15.23 -2.26 -2.05
C LEU A 169 15.42 -2.85 -3.45
N LYS A 170 14.82 -4.00 -3.73
CA LYS A 170 14.86 -4.64 -5.06
C LYS A 170 14.25 -3.76 -6.14
N GLU A 171 13.18 -3.04 -5.81
CA GLU A 171 12.57 -2.08 -6.72
C GLU A 171 13.32 -0.73 -6.74
N GLY A 172 14.20 -0.49 -5.76
CA GLY A 172 15.13 0.63 -5.69
C GLY A 172 14.54 1.93 -5.14
N TRP A 173 15.45 2.88 -4.88
CA TRP A 173 15.14 4.24 -4.48
C TRP A 173 15.13 5.18 -5.68
N TYR A 174 14.21 6.16 -5.67
CA TYR A 174 14.03 7.14 -6.72
C TYR A 174 14.18 8.56 -6.19
N GLY A 175 14.99 9.36 -6.86
CA GLY A 175 15.12 10.80 -6.60
C GLY A 175 14.20 11.61 -7.50
N LEU A 176 13.43 12.54 -6.92
CA LEU A 176 12.51 13.42 -7.64
C LEU A 176 12.76 14.89 -7.32
N ARG A 177 12.52 15.74 -8.32
CA ARG A 177 12.35 17.18 -8.16
C ARG A 177 10.90 17.52 -8.51
N ASN A 178 10.22 18.24 -7.63
CA ASN A 178 8.86 18.70 -7.88
C ASN A 178 8.82 20.23 -7.93
N ARG A 179 7.67 20.79 -8.32
CA ARG A 179 7.46 22.24 -8.44
C ARG A 179 7.87 22.98 -7.17
N ALA A 180 8.76 23.95 -7.29
CA ALA A 180 9.03 24.94 -6.26
C ALA A 180 7.80 25.87 -6.08
N PRO A 181 7.69 26.60 -4.94
CA PRO A 181 6.58 27.53 -4.72
C PRO A 181 6.41 28.58 -5.84
N ILE A 182 7.51 29.04 -6.43
CA ILE A 182 7.51 29.98 -7.55
C ILE A 182 7.05 29.33 -8.88
N GLU A 183 7.14 28.02 -8.98
CA GLU A 183 6.76 27.20 -10.15
C GLU A 183 5.33 26.64 -10.01
N ALA A 184 4.52 27.15 -9.07
CA ALA A 184 3.20 26.61 -8.76
C ALA A 184 2.25 26.60 -9.98
N ASN A 185 2.40 27.58 -10.86
CA ASN A 185 1.59 27.75 -12.06
C ASN A 185 2.20 27.10 -13.32
N ASN A 186 3.40 26.51 -13.21
CA ASN A 186 4.03 25.86 -14.36
C ASN A 186 3.22 24.64 -14.79
N SER A 187 3.10 24.44 -16.10
CA SER A 187 2.48 23.27 -16.70
C SER A 187 3.21 21.96 -16.31
N ASP A 188 2.55 20.82 -16.51
CA ASP A 188 3.19 19.53 -16.22
C ASP A 188 4.42 19.26 -17.11
N ALA A 189 4.39 19.74 -18.37
CA ALA A 189 5.51 19.62 -19.30
C ALA A 189 6.70 20.50 -18.89
N GLU A 190 6.45 21.74 -18.47
CA GLU A 190 7.50 22.63 -17.95
C GLU A 190 8.14 22.06 -16.69
N ARG A 191 7.33 21.52 -15.76
CA ARG A 191 7.87 20.82 -14.58
C ARG A 191 8.80 19.68 -14.99
N ASP A 192 8.38 18.84 -15.94
CA ASP A 192 9.17 17.67 -16.35
C ASP A 192 10.48 18.10 -17.01
N ALA A 193 10.46 19.13 -17.86
CA ALA A 193 11.68 19.70 -18.45
C ALA A 193 12.63 20.29 -17.39
N ILE A 194 12.09 20.96 -16.38
CA ILE A 194 12.85 21.51 -15.25
C ILE A 194 13.48 20.39 -14.39
N GLU A 195 12.77 19.28 -14.20
CA GLU A 195 13.29 18.09 -13.50
C GLU A 195 14.43 17.43 -14.30
N ASP A 196 14.26 17.26 -15.61
CA ASP A 196 15.27 16.67 -16.49
C ASP A 196 16.54 17.54 -16.55
N ALA A 197 16.40 18.86 -16.64
CA ALA A 197 17.52 19.79 -16.60
C ALA A 197 18.29 19.73 -15.28
N PHE A 198 17.58 19.60 -14.15
CA PHE A 198 18.21 19.46 -12.83
C PHE A 198 19.03 18.18 -12.69
N PHE A 199 18.44 17.03 -13.06
CA PHE A 199 19.14 15.75 -12.97
C PHE A 199 20.19 15.55 -14.06
N SER A 200 20.32 16.48 -15.01
CA SER A 200 21.42 16.53 -15.97
C SER A 200 22.69 17.16 -15.39
N GLY A 201 22.63 17.80 -14.23
CA GLY A 201 23.81 18.39 -13.56
C GLY A 201 24.86 17.36 -13.12
N ASP A 202 26.10 17.82 -12.96
CA ASP A 202 27.27 16.97 -12.71
C ASP A 202 27.17 16.11 -11.44
N GLU A 203 26.55 16.65 -10.39
CA GLU A 203 26.37 15.95 -9.12
C GLU A 203 25.59 14.63 -9.27
N TRP A 204 24.67 14.57 -10.24
CA TRP A 204 23.79 13.45 -10.50
C TRP A 204 24.35 12.47 -11.54
N ASN A 205 25.51 12.76 -12.14
CA ASN A 205 26.12 11.91 -13.15
C ASN A 205 26.68 10.60 -12.57
N ARG A 206 27.04 10.60 -11.28
CA ARG A 206 27.46 9.39 -10.56
C ARG A 206 26.34 8.39 -10.27
N LEU A 207 25.08 8.79 -10.43
CA LEU A 207 23.91 7.96 -10.17
C LEU A 207 23.31 7.40 -11.46
N ASN A 208 22.64 6.26 -11.35
CA ASN A 208 21.91 5.69 -12.47
C ASN A 208 20.73 6.60 -12.85
N LYS A 209 20.76 7.17 -14.05
CA LYS A 209 19.69 8.06 -14.57
C LYS A 209 18.31 7.40 -14.58
N LYS A 210 18.21 6.07 -14.64
CA LYS A 210 16.94 5.32 -14.55
C LYS A 210 16.31 5.33 -13.15
N ARG A 211 17.01 5.88 -12.14
CA ARG A 211 16.51 6.08 -10.78
C ARG A 211 16.17 7.55 -10.49
N LEU A 212 16.33 8.44 -11.47
CA LEU A 212 16.08 9.86 -11.31
C LEU A 212 14.90 10.29 -12.16
N GLY A 213 14.06 11.14 -11.59
CA GLY A 213 12.92 11.74 -12.27
C GLY A 213 11.66 10.89 -12.28
N ARG A 214 10.53 11.59 -12.42
CA ARG A 214 9.18 11.03 -12.37
C ARG A 214 8.92 10.02 -13.47
N HIS A 215 9.43 10.26 -14.68
CA HIS A 215 9.16 9.39 -15.82
C HIS A 215 9.67 7.96 -15.56
N HIS A 216 10.88 7.84 -15.02
CA HIS A 216 11.46 6.55 -14.66
C HIS A 216 10.74 5.88 -13.51
N LEU A 217 10.37 6.64 -12.46
CA LEU A 217 9.56 6.13 -11.36
C LEU A 217 8.23 5.58 -11.88
N ARG A 218 7.50 6.35 -12.70
CA ARG A 218 6.22 5.95 -13.29
C ARG A 218 6.38 4.67 -14.12
N SER A 219 7.40 4.61 -14.97
CA SER A 219 7.71 3.42 -15.78
C SER A 219 7.95 2.19 -14.89
N ASN A 220 8.69 2.35 -13.80
CA ASN A 220 8.95 1.26 -12.87
C ASN A 220 7.70 0.81 -12.12
N LEU A 221 6.89 1.75 -11.60
CA LEU A 221 5.61 1.44 -10.96
C LEU A 221 4.68 0.66 -11.90
N ILE A 222 4.64 1.01 -13.19
CA ILE A 222 3.88 0.26 -14.20
C ILE A 222 4.45 -1.16 -14.38
N LYS A 223 5.79 -1.30 -14.45
CA LYS A 223 6.45 -2.62 -14.57
C LYS A 223 6.17 -3.51 -13.36
N ILE A 224 6.32 -2.98 -12.15
CA ILE A 224 5.98 -3.64 -10.88
C ILE A 224 4.55 -4.12 -10.94
N ARG A 225 3.62 -3.20 -11.23
CA ARG A 225 2.19 -3.50 -11.35
C ARG A 225 1.93 -4.63 -12.33
N ASN A 226 2.56 -4.61 -13.50
CA ASN A 226 2.35 -5.61 -14.56
C ASN A 226 3.00 -6.96 -14.22
N ARG A 227 4.19 -6.97 -13.62
CA ARG A 227 4.89 -8.18 -13.16
C ARG A 227 4.03 -8.92 -12.15
N HIS A 228 3.48 -8.18 -11.17
CA HIS A 228 2.58 -8.77 -10.18
C HIS A 228 1.30 -9.31 -10.81
N VAL A 229 0.65 -8.59 -11.75
CA VAL A 229 -0.52 -9.12 -12.45
C VAL A 229 -0.21 -10.47 -13.10
N LYS A 230 0.92 -10.56 -13.80
CA LYS A 230 1.35 -11.82 -14.45
C LYS A 230 1.58 -12.96 -13.45
N GLN A 231 2.15 -12.66 -12.29
CA GLN A 231 2.43 -13.65 -11.25
C GLN A 231 1.17 -14.08 -10.49
N SER A 232 0.19 -13.18 -10.31
CA SER A 232 -1.05 -13.48 -9.61
C SER A 232 -2.04 -14.30 -10.42
N ILE A 233 -2.06 -14.17 -11.76
CA ILE A 233 -3.05 -14.84 -12.62
C ILE A 233 -3.04 -16.37 -12.47
N PRO A 234 -1.89 -17.08 -12.50
CA PRO A 234 -1.88 -18.54 -12.35
C PRO A 234 -2.43 -19.01 -11.01
N ILE A 235 -2.10 -18.30 -9.92
CA ILE A 235 -2.56 -18.59 -8.56
C ILE A 235 -4.09 -18.43 -8.52
N LEU A 236 -4.60 -17.30 -9.04
CA LEU A 236 -6.03 -17.04 -9.10
C LEU A 236 -6.78 -18.10 -9.92
N LEU A 237 -6.19 -18.54 -11.03
CA LEU A 237 -6.79 -19.58 -11.86
C LEU A 237 -6.84 -20.93 -11.13
N SER A 238 -5.82 -21.25 -10.34
CA SER A 238 -5.83 -22.44 -9.47
C SER A 238 -6.92 -22.33 -8.38
N GLU A 239 -7.03 -21.18 -7.74
CA GLU A 239 -8.07 -20.92 -6.71
C GLU A 239 -9.48 -21.01 -7.29
N ILE A 240 -9.72 -20.43 -8.48
CA ILE A 240 -11.02 -20.48 -9.17
C ILE A 240 -11.37 -21.94 -9.50
N LYS A 241 -10.41 -22.72 -10.02
CA LYS A 241 -10.63 -24.14 -10.33
C LYS A 241 -10.96 -24.94 -9.07
N ALA A 242 -10.24 -24.70 -7.98
CA ALA A 242 -10.50 -25.37 -6.70
C ALA A 242 -11.91 -25.04 -6.18
N LYS A 243 -12.32 -23.76 -6.21
CA LYS A 243 -13.67 -23.34 -5.83
C LYS A 243 -14.74 -23.94 -6.73
N LEU A 244 -14.51 -23.97 -8.04
CA LEU A 244 -15.43 -24.60 -9.00
C LEU A 244 -15.59 -26.10 -8.75
N ALA A 245 -14.50 -26.80 -8.42
CA ALA A 245 -14.56 -28.22 -8.07
C ALA A 245 -15.38 -28.46 -6.80
N LEU A 246 -15.22 -27.60 -5.78
CA LEU A 246 -16.03 -27.65 -4.56
C LEU A 246 -17.51 -27.41 -4.86
N CYS A 247 -17.85 -26.36 -5.62
CA CYS A 247 -19.22 -26.07 -6.00
C CYS A 247 -19.85 -27.23 -6.79
N ASN A 248 -19.12 -27.82 -7.74
CA ASN A 248 -19.61 -28.98 -8.49
C ASN A 248 -19.82 -30.20 -7.60
N ASN A 249 -18.94 -30.43 -6.62
CA ASN A 249 -19.13 -31.49 -5.63
C ASN A 249 -20.40 -31.24 -4.81
N ASP A 250 -20.62 -30.01 -4.35
CA ASP A 250 -21.81 -29.66 -3.58
C ASP A 250 -23.09 -29.76 -4.41
N ILE A 251 -23.07 -29.35 -5.69
CA ILE A 251 -24.19 -29.59 -6.63
C ILE A 251 -24.45 -31.09 -6.80
N SER A 252 -23.41 -31.93 -6.91
CA SER A 252 -23.58 -33.37 -7.07
C SER A 252 -24.27 -34.03 -5.86
N LYS A 253 -24.07 -33.49 -4.65
CA LYS A 253 -24.74 -33.97 -3.43
C LYS A 253 -26.23 -33.63 -3.39
N LEU A 254 -26.66 -32.59 -4.10
CA LEU A 254 -28.07 -32.18 -4.17
C LEU A 254 -28.92 -33.10 -5.06
N GLY A 255 -28.27 -33.94 -5.88
CA GLY A 255 -28.95 -34.85 -6.80
C GLY A 255 -29.42 -34.18 -8.08
N PRO A 256 -30.18 -34.91 -8.93
CA PRO A 256 -30.63 -34.38 -10.22
C PRO A 256 -31.69 -33.28 -10.03
N PRO A 257 -31.75 -32.29 -10.94
CA PRO A 257 -32.79 -31.27 -10.92
C PRO A 257 -34.19 -31.90 -11.07
N CYS A 258 -35.15 -31.39 -10.31
CA CYS A 258 -36.50 -31.95 -10.16
C CYS A 258 -37.57 -30.92 -10.51
N ASP A 259 -37.44 -30.34 -11.69
CA ASP A 259 -38.22 -29.17 -12.10
C ASP A 259 -39.59 -29.58 -12.66
N THR A 260 -39.74 -30.85 -13.08
CA THR A 260 -40.97 -31.40 -13.66
C THR A 260 -41.60 -32.46 -12.76
N ASN A 261 -42.94 -32.59 -12.83
CA ASN A 261 -43.68 -33.61 -12.10
C ASN A 261 -43.18 -35.04 -12.39
N PHE A 262 -42.77 -35.32 -13.63
CA PHE A 262 -42.22 -36.62 -14.01
C PHE A 262 -40.87 -36.92 -13.32
N GLN A 263 -39.98 -35.92 -13.25
CA GLN A 263 -38.69 -36.05 -12.53
C GLN A 263 -38.89 -36.23 -11.03
N GLN A 264 -39.81 -35.48 -10.41
CA GLN A 264 -40.16 -35.64 -9.00
C GLN A 264 -40.73 -37.03 -8.70
N PHE A 265 -41.63 -37.52 -9.54
CA PHE A 265 -42.18 -38.87 -9.42
C PHE A 265 -41.08 -39.94 -9.52
N THR A 266 -40.17 -39.79 -10.50
CA THR A 266 -39.03 -40.72 -10.69
C THR A 266 -38.09 -40.72 -9.48
N LEU A 267 -37.80 -39.55 -8.91
CA LEU A 267 -36.97 -39.42 -7.72
C LEU A 267 -37.60 -40.13 -6.51
N ILE A 268 -38.86 -39.82 -6.20
CA ILE A 268 -39.58 -40.40 -5.05
C ILE A 268 -39.67 -41.92 -5.20
N ASN A 269 -40.02 -42.40 -6.39
CA ASN A 269 -40.14 -43.83 -6.65
C ASN A 269 -38.77 -44.54 -6.55
N GLY A 270 -37.69 -43.88 -6.99
CA GLY A 270 -36.32 -44.35 -6.79
C GLY A 270 -35.91 -44.45 -5.32
N ILE A 271 -36.26 -43.43 -4.51
CA ILE A 271 -36.01 -43.44 -3.05
C ILE A 271 -36.78 -44.58 -2.38
N ALA A 272 -38.08 -44.73 -2.69
CA ALA A 272 -38.93 -45.78 -2.15
C ALA A 272 -38.36 -47.18 -2.48
N THR A 273 -37.98 -47.40 -3.73
CA THR A 273 -37.38 -48.68 -4.18
C THR A 273 -36.06 -48.97 -3.46
N LYS A 274 -35.19 -47.96 -3.31
CA LYS A 274 -33.91 -48.11 -2.61
C LYS A 274 -34.12 -48.44 -1.13
N TYR A 275 -35.07 -47.78 -0.48
CA TYR A 275 -35.44 -48.04 0.92
C TYR A 275 -36.00 -49.45 1.11
N SER A 276 -36.98 -49.87 0.27
CA SER A 276 -37.55 -51.22 0.33
C SER A 276 -36.48 -52.30 0.21
N ARG A 277 -35.55 -52.14 -0.74
CA ARG A 277 -34.41 -53.05 -0.91
C ARG A 277 -33.47 -53.06 0.30
N MET A 278 -33.20 -51.90 0.92
CA MET A 278 -32.37 -51.83 2.13
C MET A 278 -33.06 -52.51 3.32
N ALA A 279 -34.37 -52.32 3.49
CA ALA A 279 -35.15 -52.96 4.54
C ALA A 279 -35.18 -54.49 4.38
N GLU A 280 -35.43 -54.98 3.16
CA GLU A 280 -35.41 -56.41 2.84
C GLU A 280 -34.03 -57.04 3.07
N ASN A 281 -32.96 -56.39 2.61
CA ASN A 281 -31.58 -56.83 2.87
C ASN A 281 -31.26 -56.89 4.37
N SER A 282 -31.76 -55.93 5.16
CA SER A 282 -31.56 -55.88 6.61
C SER A 282 -32.32 -56.99 7.33
N LEU A 283 -33.55 -57.28 6.90
CA LEU A 283 -34.35 -58.40 7.42
C LEU A 283 -33.70 -59.77 7.09
N ASN A 284 -33.04 -59.87 5.94
CA ASN A 284 -32.32 -61.06 5.50
C ASN A 284 -30.87 -61.15 6.04
N GLY A 285 -30.44 -60.24 6.93
CA GLY A 285 -29.11 -60.24 7.54
C GLY A 285 -27.95 -59.89 6.60
N ASN A 286 -28.22 -59.33 5.42
CA ASN A 286 -27.22 -59.01 4.40
C ASN A 286 -26.86 -57.52 4.41
N TYR A 287 -25.93 -57.14 5.29
CA TYR A 287 -25.55 -55.75 5.54
C TYR A 287 -24.50 -55.17 4.57
N ARG A 288 -24.09 -55.91 3.52
CA ARG A 288 -23.00 -55.51 2.61
C ARG A 288 -23.30 -54.28 1.72
N GLY A 289 -24.52 -53.74 1.74
CA GLY A 289 -24.96 -52.62 0.89
C GLY A 289 -25.46 -51.38 1.65
N LEU A 290 -25.11 -51.22 2.92
CA LEU A 290 -25.56 -50.11 3.79
C LEU A 290 -24.66 -48.86 3.78
N ASN A 291 -23.58 -48.85 3.00
CA ASN A 291 -22.69 -47.69 2.83
C ASN A 291 -23.09 -46.83 1.63
#